data_AF-A0AAV2DKS7-F1
#
_entry.id   AF-A0AAV2DKS7-F1
#
_cell.length_a   1.000
_cell.length_b   1.000
_cell.length_c   1.000
_cell.angle_alpha   90.00
_cell.angle_beta   90.00
_cell.angle_gamma   90.00
#
_symmetry.space_group_name_H-M   'P 1'
#
loop_
_entity.id
_entity.type
_entity.pdbx_description
1 polymer ?
#
loop_
_entity_poly.entity_id
_entity_poly.type
_entity_poly.pdbx_seq_one_letter_code
_entity_poly.pdbx_strand_id
1 'polypeptide(L)'
;MAGWWSSDSFDQAKPYLGVIFMQLCSAGSSIISKFALNQGMSQHVFVVYRYAIATAVIAPFAFFVDRKVRPKMTLGIFFKIALLAFLEPVVDQNLYYTAMKYTTATFAASMNSIMPAFAFLMAWALGLERVRLRKFHSQAKIIGTIVTVGGAMVMASMKGARLDLPWTKGIPDHSSSSSAAPEHPIRGALMIAIGCVCWAGFVNLQAITLKSYPGKLSLTALICMMGAMEGSVVAVGLEWKNPSAWTIGFDTKLLAAFYSGIMSSGVLYSIQGLVMQRKGPVFVTAFGPLVMVIVAILGSLFLYEILYLGRVVGAVVIVTGLYMVLWGKTGDDEKGSNGIATINDKLVAADHLPIANADSSVEATNVEKIESKHEQINGGEGFVSIELPKI
;
A
#
# COMPACT_ATOMS: atom_id res chain seq x y z
N MET A 1 15.35 -34.68 -0.01
CA MET A 1 15.38 -33.20 0.12
C MET A 1 14.45 -32.54 -0.91
N ALA A 2 13.16 -32.86 -0.89
CA ALA A 2 12.16 -32.16 -1.69
C ALA A 2 10.80 -32.44 -1.03
N GLY A 3 10.13 -31.40 -0.53
CA GLY A 3 8.84 -31.57 0.17
C GLY A 3 8.50 -30.53 1.24
N TRP A 4 9.28 -29.44 1.38
CA TRP A 4 9.02 -28.38 2.38
C TRP A 4 8.28 -27.15 1.83
N TRP A 5 7.86 -27.17 0.56
CA TRP A 5 6.98 -26.15 -0.01
C TRP A 5 5.55 -26.69 -0.03
N SER A 6 4.87 -26.68 1.12
CA SER A 6 3.43 -26.91 1.17
C SER A 6 2.70 -25.74 0.47
N SER A 7 1.54 -26.01 -0.12
CA SER A 7 0.65 -24.99 -0.71
C SER A 7 0.37 -23.83 0.26
N ASP A 8 0.38 -24.10 1.57
CA ASP A 8 0.16 -23.13 2.63
C ASP A 8 1.28 -22.08 2.74
N SER A 9 2.55 -22.49 2.57
CA SER A 9 3.68 -21.55 2.58
C SER A 9 3.61 -20.59 1.38
N PHE A 10 3.22 -21.11 0.22
CA PHE A 10 3.03 -20.29 -0.98
C PHE A 10 1.86 -19.30 -0.81
N ASP A 11 0.74 -19.74 -0.22
CA ASP A 11 -0.40 -18.85 0.05
C ASP A 11 -0.11 -17.76 1.09
N GLN A 12 0.77 -18.03 2.05
CA GLN A 12 1.27 -17.04 3.00
C GLN A 12 2.24 -16.05 2.35
N ALA A 13 3.06 -16.47 1.38
CA ALA A 13 4.02 -15.63 0.67
C ALA A 13 3.38 -14.69 -0.38
N LYS A 14 2.27 -15.11 -1.00
CA LYS A 14 1.57 -14.36 -2.07
C LYS A 14 1.35 -12.86 -1.76
N PRO A 15 0.84 -12.45 -0.58
CA PRO A 15 0.63 -11.04 -0.28
C PRO A 15 1.93 -10.24 -0.20
N TYR A 16 3.04 -10.84 0.25
CA TYR A 16 4.35 -10.19 0.33
C TYR A 16 4.97 -10.00 -1.06
N LEU A 17 4.93 -11.03 -1.89
CA LEU A 17 5.36 -10.94 -3.29
C LEU A 17 4.53 -9.89 -4.04
N GLY A 18 3.22 -9.85 -3.78
CA GLY A 18 2.31 -8.84 -4.31
C GLY A 18 2.76 -7.42 -3.97
N VAL A 19 3.02 -7.10 -2.69
CA VAL A 19 3.47 -5.76 -2.30
C VAL A 19 4.86 -5.42 -2.82
N ILE A 20 5.80 -6.36 -2.88
CA ILE A 20 7.13 -6.11 -3.46
C ILE A 20 7.00 -5.78 -4.95
N PHE A 21 6.21 -6.56 -5.69
CA PHE A 21 5.90 -6.28 -7.10
C PHE A 21 5.22 -4.92 -7.28
N MET A 22 4.30 -4.56 -6.38
CA MET A 22 3.67 -3.24 -6.37
C MET A 22 4.70 -2.11 -6.24
N GLN A 23 5.66 -2.24 -5.31
CA GLN A 23 6.69 -1.20 -5.13
C GLN A 23 7.62 -1.09 -6.35
N LEU A 24 7.96 -2.21 -7.01
CA LEU A 24 8.74 -2.20 -8.25
C LEU A 24 8.02 -1.46 -9.39
N CYS A 25 6.73 -1.74 -9.59
CA CYS A 25 5.91 -1.05 -10.60
C CYS A 25 5.80 0.45 -10.29
N SER A 26 5.55 0.79 -9.03
CA SER A 26 5.44 2.18 -8.57
C SER A 26 6.76 2.95 -8.78
N ALA A 27 7.90 2.31 -8.51
CA ALA A 27 9.21 2.90 -8.75
C ALA A 27 9.45 3.16 -10.24
N GLY A 28 9.20 2.16 -11.09
CA GLY A 28 9.31 2.28 -12.54
C GLY A 28 8.45 3.42 -13.09
N SER A 29 7.20 3.52 -12.64
CA SER A 29 6.31 4.62 -13.02
C SER A 29 6.83 5.97 -12.56
N SER A 30 7.37 6.09 -11.35
CA SER A 30 7.92 7.38 -10.87
C SER A 30 9.03 7.90 -11.79
N ILE A 31 9.92 7.02 -12.26
CA ILE A 31 11.02 7.39 -13.17
C ILE A 31 10.50 7.74 -14.57
N ILE A 32 9.64 6.89 -15.13
CA ILE A 32 9.08 7.08 -16.48
C ILE A 32 8.22 8.36 -16.54
N SER A 33 7.39 8.58 -15.52
CA SER A 33 6.58 9.80 -15.39
C SER A 33 7.48 11.02 -15.23
N LYS A 34 8.51 10.98 -14.37
CA LYS A 34 9.44 12.11 -14.21
C LYS A 34 10.12 12.48 -15.54
N PHE A 35 10.54 11.47 -16.30
CA PHE A 35 11.11 11.69 -17.63
C PHE A 35 10.11 12.38 -18.58
N ALA A 36 8.87 11.90 -18.66
CA ALA A 36 7.84 12.52 -19.50
C ALA A 36 7.48 13.95 -19.06
N LEU A 37 7.41 14.20 -17.75
CA LEU A 37 7.15 15.54 -17.19
C LEU A 37 8.30 16.51 -17.49
N ASN A 38 9.55 16.04 -17.45
CA ASN A 38 10.73 16.85 -17.81
C ASN A 38 10.75 17.20 -19.31
N GLN A 39 10.13 16.39 -20.18
CA GLN A 39 9.91 16.69 -21.61
C GLN A 39 8.71 17.63 -21.86
N GLY A 40 8.20 18.30 -20.83
CA GLY A 40 7.15 19.31 -20.94
C GLY A 40 5.72 18.77 -20.98
N MET A 41 5.49 17.48 -20.64
CA MET A 41 4.14 16.95 -20.54
C MET A 41 3.38 17.62 -19.37
N SER A 42 2.12 18.02 -19.59
CA SER A 42 1.27 18.50 -18.49
C SER A 42 0.96 17.35 -17.53
N GLN A 43 1.19 17.59 -16.23
CA GLN A 43 0.92 16.58 -15.20
C GLN A 43 -0.58 16.25 -15.09
N HIS A 44 -1.45 17.24 -15.29
CA HIS A 44 -2.90 17.07 -15.17
C HIS A 44 -3.42 16.17 -16.29
N VAL A 45 -2.97 16.45 -17.51
CA VAL A 45 -3.31 15.66 -18.70
C VAL A 45 -2.71 14.25 -18.60
N PHE A 46 -1.46 14.12 -18.14
CA PHE A 46 -0.83 12.81 -17.90
C PHE A 46 -1.65 11.92 -16.98
N VAL A 47 -2.13 12.48 -15.86
CA VAL A 47 -2.98 11.76 -14.90
C VAL A 47 -4.28 11.29 -15.56
N VAL A 48 -4.93 12.14 -16.36
CA VAL A 48 -6.15 11.75 -17.09
C VAL A 48 -5.89 10.58 -18.04
N TYR A 49 -4.85 10.67 -18.88
CA TYR A 49 -4.52 9.59 -19.81
C TYR A 49 -4.18 8.29 -19.09
N ARG A 50 -3.42 8.37 -17.98
CA ARG A 50 -3.09 7.21 -17.15
C ARG A 50 -4.34 6.47 -16.71
N TYR A 51 -5.33 7.16 -16.15
CA TYR A 51 -6.56 6.54 -15.66
C TYR A 51 -7.52 6.13 -16.78
N ALA A 52 -7.56 6.87 -17.89
CA ALA A 52 -8.34 6.49 -19.07
C ALA A 52 -7.82 5.17 -19.67
N ILE A 53 -6.51 5.03 -19.83
CA ILE A 53 -5.86 3.80 -20.32
C ILE A 53 -6.11 2.65 -19.34
N ALA A 54 -5.92 2.89 -18.04
CA ALA A 54 -6.20 1.88 -17.01
C ALA A 54 -7.65 1.37 -17.09
N THR A 55 -8.60 2.29 -17.27
CA THR A 55 -10.03 1.95 -17.44
C THR A 55 -10.25 1.11 -18.70
N ALA A 56 -9.74 1.56 -19.84
CA ALA A 56 -9.90 0.86 -21.12
C ALA A 56 -9.35 -0.57 -21.07
N VAL A 57 -8.23 -0.78 -20.38
CA VAL A 57 -7.60 -2.10 -20.25
C VAL A 57 -8.31 -2.95 -19.21
N ILE A 58 -8.62 -2.44 -18.01
CA ILE A 58 -9.14 -3.25 -16.90
C ILE A 58 -10.65 -3.50 -17.00
N ALA A 59 -11.43 -2.56 -17.54
CA ALA A 59 -12.88 -2.69 -17.66
C ALA A 59 -13.35 -4.01 -18.33
N PRO A 60 -12.78 -4.46 -19.47
CA PRO A 60 -13.17 -5.74 -20.07
C PRO A 60 -12.87 -6.92 -19.16
N PHE A 61 -11.67 -7.01 -18.57
CA PHE A 61 -11.35 -8.09 -17.63
C PHE A 61 -12.27 -8.07 -16.40
N ALA A 62 -12.56 -6.89 -15.86
CA ALA A 62 -13.47 -6.72 -14.75
C ALA A 62 -14.89 -7.17 -15.11
N PHE A 63 -15.34 -6.95 -16.34
CA PHE A 63 -16.66 -7.40 -16.80
C PHE A 63 -16.77 -8.93 -16.83
N PHE A 64 -15.71 -9.63 -17.23
CA PHE A 64 -15.73 -11.10 -17.29
C PHE A 64 -15.47 -11.76 -15.93
N VAL A 65 -14.47 -11.29 -15.18
CA VAL A 65 -14.01 -11.95 -13.94
C VAL A 65 -14.97 -11.71 -12.78
N ASP A 66 -15.39 -10.47 -12.56
CA ASP A 66 -16.21 -10.12 -11.39
C ASP A 66 -17.71 -10.20 -11.68
N ARG A 67 -18.14 -10.64 -12.87
CA ARG A 67 -19.55 -10.63 -13.30
C ARG A 67 -20.50 -11.20 -12.26
N LYS A 68 -20.09 -12.28 -11.59
CA LYS A 68 -20.89 -13.02 -10.61
C LYS A 68 -20.79 -12.48 -9.18
N VAL A 69 -19.82 -11.60 -8.91
CA VAL A 69 -19.48 -11.07 -7.58
C VAL A 69 -19.91 -9.61 -7.43
N ARG A 70 -20.20 -8.91 -8.52
CA ARG A 70 -20.64 -7.51 -8.53
C ARG A 70 -21.99 -7.34 -7.82
N PRO A 71 -22.06 -6.56 -6.73
CA PRO A 71 -23.34 -6.17 -6.14
C PRO A 71 -24.00 -5.07 -6.98
N LYS A 72 -25.29 -4.83 -6.75
CA LYS A 72 -26.03 -3.72 -7.37
C LYS A 72 -25.41 -2.39 -6.95
N MET A 73 -25.29 -1.46 -7.90
CA MET A 73 -24.76 -0.12 -7.64
C MET A 73 -25.79 0.69 -6.85
N THR A 74 -25.53 0.91 -5.56
CA THR A 74 -26.33 1.81 -4.72
C THR A 74 -25.71 3.21 -4.73
N LEU A 75 -26.51 4.24 -4.42
CA LEU A 75 -26.04 5.62 -4.33
C LEU A 75 -24.85 5.76 -3.36
N GLY A 76 -24.89 5.06 -2.22
CA GLY A 76 -23.82 5.07 -1.23
C GLY A 76 -22.52 4.42 -1.71
N ILE A 77 -22.59 3.33 -2.50
CA ILE A 77 -21.40 2.73 -3.11
C ILE A 77 -20.82 3.67 -4.16
N PHE A 78 -21.68 4.26 -5.00
CA PHE A 78 -21.27 5.23 -6.00
C PHE A 78 -20.52 6.41 -5.37
N PHE A 79 -21.05 7.01 -4.30
CA PHE A 79 -20.36 8.11 -3.60
C PHE A 79 -19.04 7.67 -2.96
N LYS A 80 -18.94 6.45 -2.43
CA LYS A 80 -17.65 5.91 -1.94
C LYS A 80 -16.63 5.80 -3.07
N ILE A 81 -17.04 5.33 -4.24
CA ILE A 81 -16.16 5.20 -5.42
C ILE A 81 -15.75 6.57 -5.96
N ALA A 82 -16.68 7.52 -6.05
CA ALA A 82 -16.37 8.90 -6.43
C ALA A 82 -15.38 9.53 -5.44
N LEU A 83 -15.59 9.36 -4.14
CA LEU A 83 -14.66 9.87 -3.13
C LEU A 83 -13.28 9.17 -3.20
N LEU A 84 -13.24 7.87 -3.49
CA LEU A 84 -11.98 7.16 -3.75
C LEU A 84 -11.23 7.75 -4.95
N ALA A 85 -11.95 8.04 -6.04
CA ALA A 85 -11.41 8.66 -7.24
C ALA A 85 -10.95 10.11 -7.00
N PHE A 86 -11.66 10.84 -6.17
CA PHE A 86 -11.28 12.19 -5.81
C PHE A 86 -10.00 12.21 -4.96
N LEU A 87 -9.92 11.36 -3.94
CA LEU A 87 -8.80 11.36 -3.00
C LEU A 87 -7.48 10.99 -3.67
N GLU A 88 -7.43 9.89 -4.42
CA GLU A 88 -6.17 9.41 -4.98
C GLU A 88 -5.95 9.82 -6.44
N PRO A 89 -6.81 9.43 -7.40
CA PRO A 89 -6.62 9.82 -8.80
C PRO A 89 -6.56 11.32 -9.05
N VAL A 90 -7.43 12.09 -8.40
CA VAL A 90 -7.52 13.53 -8.64
C VAL A 90 -6.58 14.30 -7.73
N VAL A 91 -6.71 14.20 -6.41
CA VAL A 91 -5.94 15.06 -5.50
C VAL A 91 -4.50 14.55 -5.33
N ASP A 92 -4.31 13.32 -4.85
CA ASP A 92 -2.96 12.80 -4.56
C ASP A 92 -2.06 12.79 -5.80
N GLN A 93 -2.46 12.16 -6.90
CA GLN A 93 -1.59 12.03 -8.08
C GLN A 93 -1.22 13.39 -8.67
N ASN A 94 -2.16 14.33 -8.75
CA ASN A 94 -1.86 15.66 -9.28
C ASN A 94 -0.90 16.43 -8.35
N LEU A 95 -1.11 16.36 -7.03
CA LEU A 95 -0.20 16.97 -6.07
C LEU A 95 1.19 16.32 -6.11
N TYR A 96 1.25 14.99 -6.18
CA TYR A 96 2.49 14.22 -6.27
C TYR A 96 3.29 14.55 -7.52
N TYR A 97 2.67 14.54 -8.70
CA TYR A 97 3.37 14.88 -9.95
C TYR A 97 3.74 16.35 -10.05
N THR A 98 2.90 17.25 -9.54
CA THR A 98 3.25 18.68 -9.50
C THR A 98 4.41 18.93 -8.53
N ALA A 99 4.40 18.31 -7.35
CA ALA A 99 5.52 18.36 -6.42
C ALA A 99 6.79 17.76 -7.04
N MET A 100 6.66 16.66 -7.77
CA MET A 100 7.76 16.04 -8.49
C MET A 100 8.28 16.91 -9.63
N LYS A 101 7.49 17.80 -10.23
CA LYS A 101 8.02 18.84 -11.15
C LYS A 101 8.90 19.84 -10.42
N TYR A 102 8.46 20.30 -9.25
CA TYR A 102 9.22 21.26 -8.41
C TYR A 102 10.42 20.64 -7.69
N THR A 103 10.50 19.31 -7.62
CA THR A 103 11.51 18.58 -6.84
C THR A 103 12.09 17.39 -7.64
N THR A 104 12.74 16.45 -6.96
CA THR A 104 13.32 15.24 -7.56
C THR A 104 12.42 14.02 -7.31
N ALA A 105 12.58 12.97 -8.11
CA ALA A 105 11.83 11.72 -7.87
C ALA A 105 12.21 11.11 -6.52
N THR A 106 13.49 11.19 -6.16
CA THR A 106 13.96 10.72 -4.84
C THR A 106 13.39 11.56 -3.69
N PHE A 107 13.27 12.89 -3.84
CA PHE A 107 12.63 13.72 -2.81
C PHE A 107 11.15 13.37 -2.64
N ALA A 108 10.41 13.20 -3.74
CA ALA A 108 9.01 12.82 -3.69
C ALA A 108 8.80 11.46 -3.01
N ALA A 109 9.61 10.47 -3.40
CA ALA A 109 9.58 9.15 -2.79
C ALA A 109 10.01 9.17 -1.31
N SER A 110 10.91 10.10 -0.94
CA SER A 110 11.31 10.29 0.46
C SER A 110 10.18 10.76 1.34
N MET A 111 9.40 11.72 0.87
CA MET A 111 8.32 12.29 1.66
C MET A 111 7.13 11.31 1.77
N ASN A 112 6.93 10.48 0.75
CA ASN A 112 5.95 9.38 0.78
C ASN A 112 6.25 8.32 1.84
N SER A 113 7.44 8.30 2.45
CA SER A 113 7.71 7.39 3.56
C SER A 113 6.94 7.74 4.85
N ILE A 114 6.32 8.92 4.92
CA ILE A 114 5.46 9.34 6.02
C ILE A 114 4.04 8.76 5.87
N MET A 115 3.65 8.35 4.66
CA MET A 115 2.35 7.73 4.36
C MET A 115 1.94 6.60 5.33
N PRO A 116 2.80 5.63 5.73
CA PRO A 116 2.42 4.57 6.65
C PRO A 116 1.94 5.11 8.00
N ALA A 117 2.52 6.21 8.49
CA ALA A 117 2.12 6.84 9.75
C ALA A 117 0.70 7.44 9.64
N PHE A 118 0.42 8.21 8.58
CA PHE A 118 -0.93 8.75 8.33
C PHE A 118 -1.97 7.64 8.13
N ALA A 119 -1.61 6.59 7.38
CA ALA A 119 -2.48 5.45 7.14
C ALA A 119 -2.86 4.73 8.45
N PHE A 120 -1.88 4.51 9.33
CA PHE A 120 -2.11 3.91 10.65
C PHE A 120 -2.96 4.79 11.56
N LEU A 121 -2.65 6.09 11.68
CA LEU A 121 -3.41 7.03 12.51
C LEU A 121 -4.89 7.08 12.09
N MET A 122 -5.14 7.11 10.78
CA MET A 122 -6.50 7.15 10.26
C MET A 122 -7.20 5.78 10.36
N ALA A 123 -6.49 4.67 10.15
CA ALA A 123 -7.03 3.33 10.37
C ALA A 123 -7.46 3.14 11.83
N TRP A 124 -6.66 3.66 12.77
CA TRP A 124 -6.98 3.65 14.19
C TRP A 124 -8.19 4.53 14.51
N ALA A 125 -8.24 5.76 14.00
CA ALA A 125 -9.37 6.67 14.17
C ALA A 125 -10.70 6.12 13.60
N LEU A 126 -10.63 5.37 12.49
CA LEU A 126 -11.77 4.71 11.86
C LEU A 126 -12.12 3.35 12.50
N GLY A 127 -11.40 2.92 13.55
CA GLY A 127 -11.61 1.64 14.21
C GLY A 127 -11.31 0.42 13.33
N LEU A 128 -10.56 0.60 12.23
CA LEU A 128 -10.15 -0.47 11.32
C LEU A 128 -9.01 -1.34 11.91
N GLU A 129 -8.25 -0.80 12.88
CA GLU A 129 -7.13 -1.48 13.52
C GLU A 129 -7.27 -1.42 15.06
N ARG A 130 -7.16 -2.56 15.74
CA ARG A 130 -7.11 -2.63 17.22
C ARG A 130 -5.69 -2.94 17.68
N VAL A 131 -5.05 -1.98 18.35
CA VAL A 131 -3.66 -2.12 18.79
C VAL A 131 -3.58 -3.02 20.02
N ARG A 132 -3.13 -4.27 19.85
CA ARG A 132 -2.83 -5.21 20.95
C ARG A 132 -1.31 -5.38 21.12
N LEU A 133 -0.75 -4.61 22.06
CA LEU A 133 0.71 -4.38 22.22
C LEU A 133 1.48 -5.46 23.00
N ARG A 134 0.85 -6.51 23.55
CA ARG A 134 1.50 -7.35 24.59
C ARG A 134 2.27 -8.60 24.12
N LYS A 135 2.46 -8.84 22.82
CA LYS A 135 3.21 -10.03 22.32
C LYS A 135 4.59 -9.65 21.76
N PHE A 136 5.62 -10.43 22.06
CA PHE A 136 7.01 -10.21 21.60
C PHE A 136 7.14 -10.07 20.07
N HIS A 137 6.46 -10.94 19.31
CA HIS A 137 6.43 -10.86 17.84
C HIS A 137 5.62 -9.65 17.33
N SER A 138 4.63 -9.19 18.09
CA SER A 138 3.90 -7.94 17.82
C SER A 138 4.78 -6.71 18.07
N GLN A 139 5.63 -6.76 19.11
CA GLN A 139 6.63 -5.72 19.39
C GLN A 139 7.68 -5.62 18.29
N ALA A 140 8.17 -6.75 17.77
CA ALA A 140 9.10 -6.76 16.63
C ALA A 140 8.52 -6.06 15.38
N LYS A 141 7.21 -6.21 15.11
CA LYS A 141 6.54 -5.52 14.01
C LYS A 141 6.44 -4.01 14.23
N ILE A 142 6.15 -3.58 15.45
CA ILE A 142 6.05 -2.16 15.81
C ILE A 142 7.43 -1.50 15.74
N ILE A 143 8.42 -2.11 16.38
CA ILE A 143 9.82 -1.64 16.36
C ILE A 143 10.33 -1.62 14.92
N GLY A 144 10.12 -2.68 14.14
CA GLY A 144 10.49 -2.73 12.73
C GLY A 144 9.84 -1.63 11.90
N THR A 145 8.57 -1.30 12.16
CA THR A 145 7.88 -0.17 11.50
C THR A 145 8.50 1.16 11.89
N ILE A 146 8.78 1.40 13.18
CA ILE A 146 9.45 2.62 13.68
C ILE A 146 10.84 2.75 13.04
N VAL A 147 11.62 1.67 13.01
CA VAL A 147 12.94 1.63 12.37
C VAL A 147 12.83 1.92 10.88
N THR A 148 11.84 1.37 10.19
CA THR A 148 11.63 1.60 8.76
C THR A 148 11.28 3.07 8.47
N VAL A 149 10.38 3.66 9.25
CA VAL A 149 10.00 5.08 9.14
C VAL A 149 11.19 5.99 9.48
N GLY A 150 11.92 5.69 10.55
CA GLY A 150 13.13 6.41 10.94
C GLY A 150 14.23 6.34 9.88
N GLY A 151 14.43 5.16 9.27
CA GLY A 151 15.37 4.96 8.17
C GLY A 151 15.03 5.80 6.94
N ALA A 152 13.73 5.94 6.64
CA ALA A 152 13.29 6.81 5.55
C ALA A 152 13.45 8.31 5.87
N MET A 153 13.22 8.72 7.11
CA MET A 153 13.53 10.10 7.56
C MET A 153 15.03 10.40 7.45
N VAL A 154 15.89 9.45 7.85
CA VAL A 154 17.35 9.53 7.67
C VAL A 154 17.71 9.66 6.19
N MET A 155 17.12 8.82 5.34
CA MET A 155 17.33 8.85 3.90
C MET A 155 16.92 10.20 3.26
N ALA A 156 15.87 10.83 3.80
CA ALA A 156 15.36 12.13 3.35
C ALA A 156 16.21 13.32 3.83
N SER A 157 16.69 13.28 5.08
CA SER A 157 17.21 14.47 5.78
C SER A 157 18.74 14.48 5.88
N MET A 158 19.40 13.31 5.87
CA MET A 158 20.85 13.24 6.00
C MET A 158 21.53 13.58 4.69
N LYS A 159 22.13 14.77 4.64
CA LYS A 159 23.15 15.10 3.65
C LYS A 159 24.45 14.39 4.04
N GLY A 160 25.15 13.83 3.07
CA GLY A 160 26.43 13.15 3.28
C GLY A 160 27.39 13.45 2.13
N ALA A 161 28.55 12.81 2.12
CA ALA A 161 29.47 12.90 1.00
C ALA A 161 28.79 12.44 -0.30
N ARG A 162 29.13 13.12 -1.41
CA ARG A 162 28.73 12.72 -2.76
C ARG A 162 29.29 11.32 -3.05
N LEU A 163 28.46 10.46 -3.60
CA LEU A 163 28.90 9.17 -4.12
C LEU A 163 29.18 9.32 -5.61
N ASP A 164 30.46 9.30 -5.96
CA ASP A 164 30.92 9.37 -7.35
C ASP A 164 30.79 8.00 -8.04
N LEU A 165 29.56 7.70 -8.45
CA LEU A 165 29.23 6.49 -9.18
C LEU A 165 29.75 6.55 -10.62
N PRO A 166 30.14 5.43 -11.25
CA PRO A 166 30.73 5.41 -12.59
C PRO A 166 29.91 6.16 -13.66
N TRP A 167 28.59 6.14 -13.56
CA TRP A 167 27.64 6.80 -14.47
C TRP A 167 27.31 8.25 -14.11
N THR A 168 27.72 8.74 -12.93
CA THR A 168 27.57 10.14 -12.50
C THR A 168 28.90 10.90 -12.40
N LYS A 169 30.01 10.24 -12.75
CA LYS A 169 31.36 10.82 -12.79
C LYS A 169 31.47 11.87 -13.90
N GLY A 170 32.04 13.03 -13.58
CA GLY A 170 32.30 14.08 -14.56
C GLY A 170 31.09 14.95 -14.88
N ILE A 171 30.03 14.90 -14.06
CA ILE A 171 28.93 15.87 -14.10
C ILE A 171 29.29 17.05 -13.17
N PRO A 172 29.75 18.21 -13.69
CA PRO A 172 29.96 19.43 -12.92
C PRO A 172 28.74 19.80 -12.09
N ASP A 173 28.95 20.40 -10.91
CA ASP A 173 27.89 20.89 -10.02
C ASP A 173 26.90 21.86 -10.71
N HIS A 174 27.31 22.42 -11.85
CA HIS A 174 26.51 23.32 -12.70
C HIS A 174 25.91 22.66 -13.96
N SER A 175 26.28 21.42 -14.31
CA SER A 175 25.90 20.75 -15.57
C SER A 175 25.20 19.40 -15.40
N SER A 176 25.17 18.83 -14.19
CA SER A 176 23.89 18.27 -13.77
C SER A 176 23.01 19.49 -13.90
N SER A 177 22.02 19.48 -14.78
CA SER A 177 20.90 20.41 -14.64
C SER A 177 20.71 20.51 -13.15
N SER A 178 20.99 21.71 -12.62
CA SER A 178 20.66 22.05 -11.26
C SER A 178 19.28 21.45 -11.13
N SER A 179 19.21 20.37 -10.37
CA SER A 179 17.98 19.62 -10.19
C SER A 179 17.19 20.62 -9.40
N ALA A 180 16.44 21.47 -10.13
CA ALA A 180 16.41 22.92 -9.88
C ALA A 180 16.35 23.10 -8.39
N ALA A 181 17.35 23.79 -7.80
CA ALA A 181 17.31 24.11 -6.38
C ALA A 181 15.85 24.49 -6.10
N PRO A 182 15.10 23.66 -5.35
CA PRO A 182 13.66 23.59 -5.52
C PRO A 182 13.16 25.01 -5.35
N GLU A 183 12.60 25.63 -6.40
CA GLU A 183 12.28 27.07 -6.36
C GLU A 183 11.44 27.35 -5.11
N HIS A 184 10.65 26.34 -4.69
CA HIS A 184 9.99 26.27 -3.40
C HIS A 184 10.01 24.84 -2.81
N PRO A 185 11.03 24.45 -2.01
CA PRO A 185 11.13 23.10 -1.43
C PRO A 185 9.96 22.81 -0.48
N ILE A 186 9.55 23.85 0.26
CA ILE A 186 8.46 23.81 1.22
C ILE A 186 7.13 23.57 0.50
N ARG A 187 6.92 24.20 -0.67
CA ARG A 187 5.70 24.00 -1.46
C ARG A 187 5.59 22.55 -1.94
N GLY A 188 6.66 21.99 -2.49
CA GLY A 188 6.69 20.58 -2.90
C GLY A 188 6.45 19.62 -1.72
N ALA A 189 7.09 19.88 -0.57
CA ALA A 189 6.89 19.09 0.64
C ALA A 189 5.45 19.13 1.16
N LEU A 190 4.84 20.32 1.24
CA LEU A 190 3.44 20.48 1.66
C LEU A 190 2.47 19.77 0.71
N MET A 191 2.71 19.84 -0.60
CA MET A 191 1.88 19.14 -1.59
C MET A 191 1.94 17.63 -1.41
N ILE A 192 3.13 17.06 -1.18
CA ILE A 192 3.27 15.61 -0.93
C ILE A 192 2.68 15.23 0.43
N ALA A 193 2.81 16.07 1.46
CA ALA A 193 2.20 15.81 2.76
C ALA A 193 0.66 15.74 2.67
N ILE A 194 0.04 16.67 1.93
CA ILE A 194 -1.41 16.62 1.65
C ILE A 194 -1.74 15.35 0.84
N GLY A 195 -0.94 15.03 -0.18
CA GLY A 195 -1.06 13.78 -0.94
C GLY A 195 -1.04 12.54 -0.05
N CYS A 196 -0.08 12.44 0.88
CA CYS A 196 0.01 11.33 1.83
C CYS A 196 -1.26 11.16 2.68
N VAL A 197 -1.90 12.27 3.11
CA VAL A 197 -3.16 12.23 3.84
C VAL A 197 -4.31 11.74 2.94
N CYS A 198 -4.37 12.23 1.70
CA CYS A 198 -5.35 11.80 0.71
C CYS A 198 -5.18 10.32 0.34
N TRP A 199 -3.96 9.85 0.10
CA TRP A 199 -3.63 8.44 -0.14
C TRP A 199 -3.99 7.57 1.05
N ALA A 200 -3.64 7.99 2.27
CA ALA A 200 -4.06 7.29 3.48
C ALA A 200 -5.60 7.17 3.54
N GLY A 201 -6.32 8.23 3.15
CA GLY A 201 -7.78 8.27 3.11
C GLY A 201 -8.33 7.27 2.10
N PHE A 202 -7.74 7.26 0.91
CA PHE A 202 -8.03 6.31 -0.15
C PHE A 202 -7.84 4.86 0.31
N VAL A 203 -6.69 4.52 0.90
CA VAL A 203 -6.39 3.16 1.36
C VAL A 203 -7.43 2.68 2.38
N ASN A 204 -7.76 3.51 3.37
CA ASN A 204 -8.74 3.16 4.40
C ASN A 204 -10.17 3.07 3.83
N LEU A 205 -10.57 4.04 3.02
CA LEU A 205 -11.88 4.02 2.35
C LEU A 205 -12.00 2.85 1.37
N GLN A 206 -10.91 2.45 0.73
CA GLN A 206 -10.87 1.30 -0.19
C GLN A 206 -11.07 0.01 0.60
N ALA A 207 -10.44 -0.12 1.77
CA ALA A 207 -10.67 -1.25 2.68
C ALA A 207 -12.15 -1.37 3.09
N ILE A 208 -12.79 -0.25 3.42
CA ILE A 208 -14.22 -0.19 3.77
C ILE A 208 -15.09 -0.54 2.55
N THR A 209 -14.76 0.02 1.38
CA THR A 209 -15.54 -0.17 0.15
C THR A 209 -15.46 -1.60 -0.35
N LEU A 210 -14.31 -2.27 -0.22
CA LEU A 210 -14.13 -3.67 -0.58
C LEU A 210 -15.01 -4.63 0.25
N LYS A 211 -15.50 -4.22 1.42
CA LYS A 211 -16.50 -4.99 2.19
C LYS A 211 -17.91 -4.88 1.58
N SER A 212 -18.27 -3.71 1.07
CA SER A 212 -19.57 -3.47 0.42
C SER A 212 -19.58 -3.83 -1.07
N TYR A 213 -18.42 -3.83 -1.71
CA TYR A 213 -18.22 -4.08 -3.14
C TYR A 213 -17.04 -5.05 -3.34
N PRO A 214 -17.27 -6.37 -3.27
CA PRO A 214 -16.20 -7.38 -3.26
C PRO A 214 -15.50 -7.59 -4.62
N GLY A 215 -16.02 -7.06 -5.72
CA GLY A 215 -15.40 -7.15 -7.06
C GLY A 215 -14.19 -6.25 -7.21
N LYS A 216 -12.98 -6.80 -7.07
CA LYS A 216 -11.71 -6.05 -6.96
C LYS A 216 -11.32 -5.36 -8.27
N LEU A 217 -11.37 -6.10 -9.38
CA LEU A 217 -11.07 -5.56 -10.70
C LEU A 217 -12.10 -4.53 -11.13
N SER A 218 -13.35 -4.75 -10.74
CA SER A 218 -14.47 -3.85 -11.01
C SER A 218 -14.38 -2.58 -10.19
N LEU A 219 -14.03 -2.67 -8.91
CA LEU A 219 -13.75 -1.52 -8.08
C LEU A 219 -12.60 -0.70 -8.66
N THR A 220 -11.50 -1.35 -9.05
CA THR A 220 -10.37 -0.68 -9.71
C THR A 220 -10.79 0.01 -11.01
N ALA A 221 -11.54 -0.67 -11.89
CA ALA A 221 -12.05 -0.09 -13.14
C ALA A 221 -12.94 1.13 -12.87
N LEU A 222 -13.82 1.05 -11.87
CA LEU A 222 -14.72 2.15 -11.50
C LEU A 222 -13.97 3.34 -10.88
N ILE A 223 -12.97 3.10 -10.02
CA ILE A 223 -12.09 4.14 -9.48
C ILE A 223 -11.32 4.82 -10.61
N CYS A 224 -10.74 4.04 -11.53
CA CYS A 224 -10.01 4.60 -12.67
C CYS A 224 -10.93 5.38 -13.61
N MET A 225 -12.15 4.89 -13.85
CA MET A 225 -13.13 5.56 -14.70
C MET A 225 -13.56 6.89 -14.09
N MET A 226 -13.95 6.89 -12.81
CA MET A 226 -14.30 8.10 -12.08
C MET A 226 -13.11 9.07 -11.99
N GLY A 227 -11.90 8.55 -11.76
CA GLY A 227 -10.68 9.35 -11.70
C GLY A 227 -10.35 10.01 -13.04
N ALA A 228 -10.57 9.31 -14.17
CA ALA A 228 -10.43 9.89 -15.50
C ALA A 228 -11.49 10.97 -15.75
N MET A 229 -12.74 10.75 -15.33
CA MET A 229 -13.83 11.72 -15.48
C MET A 229 -13.58 12.99 -14.66
N GLU A 230 -13.41 12.85 -13.34
CA GLU A 230 -13.16 13.97 -12.42
C GLU A 230 -11.83 14.66 -12.75
N GLY A 231 -10.78 13.88 -13.05
CA GLY A 231 -9.48 14.40 -13.48
C GLY A 231 -9.57 15.19 -14.79
N SER A 232 -10.42 14.78 -15.73
CA SER A 232 -10.65 15.53 -16.97
C SER A 232 -11.28 16.88 -16.71
N VAL A 233 -12.27 16.95 -15.81
CA VAL A 233 -12.90 18.21 -15.40
C VAL A 233 -11.86 19.16 -14.81
N VAL A 234 -11.01 18.66 -13.90
CA VAL A 234 -9.93 19.45 -13.29
C VAL A 234 -8.89 19.87 -14.33
N ALA A 235 -8.45 18.96 -15.19
CA ALA A 235 -7.44 19.24 -16.22
C ALA A 235 -7.94 20.26 -17.25
N VAL A 236 -9.20 20.17 -17.68
CA VAL A 236 -9.81 21.17 -18.57
C VAL A 236 -9.86 22.54 -17.91
N GLY A 237 -10.21 22.61 -16.61
CA GLY A 237 -10.20 23.87 -15.87
C GLY A 237 -8.81 24.48 -15.72
N LEU A 238 -7.81 23.68 -15.38
CA LEU A 238 -6.43 24.14 -15.13
C LEU A 238 -5.66 24.46 -16.43
N GLU A 239 -5.89 23.70 -17.50
CA GLU A 239 -5.23 23.86 -18.80
C GLU A 239 -6.14 24.55 -19.83
N TRP A 240 -7.20 25.25 -19.40
CA TRP A 240 -8.18 25.88 -20.30
C TRP A 240 -7.54 26.81 -21.33
N LYS A 241 -6.46 27.50 -20.95
CA LYS A 241 -5.71 28.42 -21.82
C LYS A 241 -4.67 27.73 -22.71
N ASN A 242 -4.47 26.43 -22.55
CA ASN A 242 -3.46 25.66 -23.27
C ASN A 242 -4.03 24.35 -23.84
N PRO A 243 -4.86 24.41 -24.89
CA PRO A 243 -5.43 23.21 -25.51
C PRO A 243 -4.36 22.28 -26.12
N SER A 244 -3.17 22.80 -26.44
CA SER A 244 -2.04 21.98 -26.90
C SER A 244 -1.51 21.02 -25.82
N ALA A 245 -1.83 21.25 -24.53
CA ALA A 245 -1.48 20.30 -23.46
C ALA A 245 -2.14 18.93 -23.65
N TRP A 246 -3.28 18.87 -24.34
CA TRP A 246 -4.01 17.63 -24.64
C TRP A 246 -3.49 16.89 -25.88
N THR A 247 -2.64 17.53 -26.68
CA THR A 247 -2.04 16.85 -27.83
C THR A 247 -0.89 15.97 -27.36
N ILE A 248 -1.15 14.67 -27.28
CA ILE A 248 -0.14 13.63 -27.08
C ILE A 248 0.23 13.04 -28.45
N GLY A 249 1.52 13.11 -28.80
CA GLY A 249 2.07 12.41 -29.97
C GLY A 249 2.32 10.92 -29.68
N PHE A 250 2.66 10.16 -30.72
CA PHE A 250 3.20 8.81 -30.58
C PHE A 250 4.67 8.85 -30.14
N ASP A 251 4.91 9.38 -28.94
CA ASP A 251 6.24 9.60 -28.38
C ASP A 251 6.39 8.93 -27.01
N THR A 252 7.50 9.22 -26.34
CA THR A 252 7.81 8.75 -24.99
C THR A 252 6.76 9.15 -23.94
N LYS A 253 5.97 10.21 -24.17
CA LYS A 253 4.90 10.67 -23.27
C LYS A 253 3.70 9.72 -23.33
N LEU A 254 3.33 9.26 -24.52
CA LEU A 254 2.28 8.24 -24.67
C LEU A 254 2.71 6.91 -24.04
N LEU A 255 3.95 6.49 -24.27
CA LEU A 255 4.50 5.27 -23.66
C LEU A 255 4.48 5.36 -22.12
N ALA A 256 4.83 6.52 -21.58
CA ALA A 256 4.78 6.78 -20.14
C ALA A 256 3.37 6.68 -19.56
N ALA A 257 2.38 7.25 -20.26
CA ALA A 257 0.97 7.18 -19.87
C ALA A 257 0.45 5.74 -19.95
N PHE A 258 0.85 4.98 -20.98
CA PHE A 258 0.43 3.60 -21.18
C PHE A 258 0.99 2.66 -20.10
N TYR A 259 2.30 2.72 -19.88
CA TYR A 259 2.95 1.94 -18.83
C TYR A 259 2.36 2.27 -17.46
N SER A 260 2.22 3.56 -17.13
CA SER A 260 1.71 3.98 -15.82
C SER A 260 0.23 3.66 -15.63
N GLY A 261 -0.57 3.71 -16.70
CA GLY A 261 -1.99 3.34 -16.66
C GLY A 261 -2.16 1.85 -16.40
N ILE A 262 -1.48 1.00 -17.16
CA ILE A 262 -1.61 -0.45 -17.04
C ILE A 262 -0.99 -0.94 -15.74
N MET A 263 0.29 -0.64 -15.51
CA MET A 263 1.03 -1.23 -14.39
C MET A 263 0.65 -0.59 -13.06
N SER A 264 0.61 0.75 -13.02
CA SER A 264 0.53 1.48 -11.75
C SER A 264 -0.88 1.91 -11.35
N SER A 265 -1.87 1.89 -12.25
CA SER A 265 -3.27 2.14 -11.89
C SER A 265 -4.12 0.88 -12.05
N GLY A 266 -3.95 0.13 -13.13
CA GLY A 266 -4.70 -1.09 -13.37
C GLY A 266 -4.25 -2.27 -12.49
N VAL A 267 -3.04 -2.79 -12.76
CA VAL A 267 -2.50 -3.96 -12.07
C VAL A 267 -2.26 -3.65 -10.59
N LEU A 268 -1.62 -2.51 -10.29
CA LEU A 268 -1.29 -2.11 -8.91
C LEU A 268 -2.51 -2.06 -8.00
N TYR A 269 -3.60 -1.38 -8.39
CA TYR A 269 -4.79 -1.27 -7.51
C TYR A 269 -5.52 -2.59 -7.38
N SER A 270 -5.45 -3.43 -8.40
CA SER A 270 -6.03 -4.78 -8.35
C SER A 270 -5.28 -5.64 -7.32
N ILE A 271 -3.95 -5.65 -7.36
CA ILE A 271 -3.11 -6.33 -6.37
C ILE A 271 -3.28 -5.68 -4.99
N GLN A 272 -3.35 -4.35 -4.92
CA GLN A 272 -3.59 -3.62 -3.69
C GLN A 272 -4.88 -4.08 -3.03
N GLY A 273 -5.99 -4.11 -3.76
CA GLY A 273 -7.29 -4.58 -3.24
C GLY A 273 -7.26 -6.06 -2.82
N LEU A 274 -6.49 -6.90 -3.50
CA LEU A 274 -6.28 -8.30 -3.13
C LEU A 274 -5.53 -8.43 -1.79
N VAL A 275 -4.42 -7.72 -1.63
CA VAL A 275 -3.61 -7.72 -0.40
C VAL A 275 -4.39 -7.09 0.76
N MET A 276 -5.10 -6.00 0.47
CA MET A 276 -5.95 -5.26 1.41
C MET A 276 -6.96 -6.16 2.12
N GLN A 277 -7.68 -7.00 1.36
CA GLN A 277 -8.64 -7.93 1.95
C GLN A 277 -7.97 -9.02 2.79
N ARG A 278 -6.77 -9.46 2.42
CA ARG A 278 -6.07 -10.58 3.12
C ARG A 278 -5.30 -10.14 4.36
N LYS A 279 -4.64 -8.98 4.32
CA LYS A 279 -3.69 -8.54 5.36
C LYS A 279 -4.00 -7.16 5.95
N GLY A 280 -5.01 -6.44 5.42
CA GLY A 280 -5.46 -5.14 5.92
C GLY A 280 -4.75 -3.93 5.31
N PRO A 281 -5.27 -2.70 5.54
CA PRO A 281 -4.76 -1.45 4.97
C PRO A 281 -3.38 -1.05 5.45
N VAL A 282 -3.10 -1.24 6.74
CA VAL A 282 -1.80 -0.90 7.33
C VAL A 282 -0.69 -1.77 6.74
N PHE A 283 -0.99 -3.04 6.42
CA PHE A 283 0.01 -3.92 5.82
C PHE A 283 0.42 -3.47 4.41
N VAL A 284 -0.53 -3.01 3.59
CA VAL A 284 -0.24 -2.50 2.25
C VAL A 284 0.71 -1.30 2.31
N THR A 285 0.46 -0.37 3.24
CA THR A 285 1.22 0.88 3.33
C THR A 285 2.58 0.71 4.02
N ALA A 286 2.75 -0.28 4.90
CA ALA A 286 4.01 -0.54 5.61
C ALA A 286 5.23 -0.76 4.70
N PHE A 287 5.02 -1.20 3.45
CA PHE A 287 6.09 -1.40 2.46
C PHE A 287 6.42 -0.14 1.64
N GLY A 288 5.75 0.99 1.88
CA GLY A 288 6.02 2.26 1.19
C GLY A 288 7.50 2.69 1.20
N PRO A 289 8.26 2.53 2.30
CA PRO A 289 9.69 2.84 2.30
C PRO A 289 10.53 2.01 1.31
N LEU A 290 10.05 0.85 0.86
CA LEU A 290 10.75 0.03 -0.13
C LEU A 290 10.73 0.66 -1.53
N VAL A 291 9.63 1.34 -1.94
CA VAL A 291 9.63 2.09 -3.22
C VAL A 291 10.65 3.22 -3.20
N MET A 292 10.87 3.86 -2.06
CA MET A 292 11.88 4.92 -1.91
C MET A 292 13.29 4.42 -2.23
N VAL A 293 13.66 3.23 -1.72
CA VAL A 293 14.98 2.63 -1.99
C VAL A 293 15.13 2.33 -3.48
N ILE A 294 14.11 1.73 -4.11
CA ILE A 294 14.15 1.40 -5.53
C ILE A 294 14.21 2.67 -6.39
N VAL A 295 13.41 3.69 -6.09
CA VAL A 295 13.40 4.98 -6.82
C VAL A 295 14.75 5.67 -6.72
N ALA A 296 15.41 5.65 -5.56
CA ALA A 296 16.75 6.24 -5.43
C ALA A 296 17.78 5.55 -6.33
N ILE A 297 17.74 4.23 -6.42
CA ILE A 297 18.63 3.45 -7.29
C ILE A 297 18.33 3.74 -8.78
N LEU A 298 17.05 3.60 -9.19
CA LEU A 298 16.64 3.82 -10.58
C LEU A 298 16.81 5.28 -11.01
N GLY A 299 16.54 6.24 -10.12
CA GLY A 299 16.74 7.66 -10.37
C GLY A 299 18.21 8.00 -10.57
N SER A 300 19.12 7.37 -9.82
CA SER A 300 20.55 7.54 -10.06
C SER A 300 21.00 6.96 -11.40
N LEU A 301 20.48 5.78 -11.78
CA LEU A 301 20.85 5.09 -13.03
C LEU A 301 20.28 5.77 -14.28
N PHE A 302 19.00 6.16 -14.26
CA PHE A 302 18.28 6.61 -15.46
C PHE A 302 18.07 8.13 -15.54
N LEU A 303 17.98 8.82 -14.39
CA LEU A 303 17.82 10.27 -14.33
C LEU A 303 19.12 10.99 -13.95
N TYR A 304 20.22 10.25 -13.76
CA TYR A 304 21.51 10.76 -13.32
C TYR A 304 21.44 11.55 -12.00
N GLU A 305 20.48 11.22 -11.12
CA GLU A 305 20.38 11.85 -9.80
C GLU A 305 21.61 11.48 -8.94
N ILE A 306 22.26 12.50 -8.37
CA ILE A 306 23.41 12.30 -7.49
C ILE A 306 22.95 11.67 -6.16
N LEU A 307 23.60 10.56 -5.78
CA LEU A 307 23.38 9.90 -4.50
C LEU A 307 24.36 10.43 -3.44
N TYR A 308 23.84 10.56 -2.22
CA TYR A 308 24.58 11.00 -1.05
C TYR A 308 24.70 9.85 -0.06
N LEU A 309 25.79 9.80 0.71
CA LEU A 309 26.03 8.75 1.70
C LEU A 309 24.85 8.56 2.69
N GLY A 310 24.20 9.66 3.11
CA GLY A 310 23.04 9.60 4.00
C GLY A 310 21.86 8.83 3.41
N ARG A 311 21.70 8.82 2.09
CA ARG A 311 20.68 8.01 1.41
C ARG A 311 20.99 6.51 1.48
N VAL A 312 22.26 6.13 1.42
CA VAL A 312 22.68 4.72 1.53
C VAL A 312 22.45 4.22 2.95
N VAL A 313 22.84 4.99 3.96
CA VAL A 313 22.60 4.66 5.37
C VAL A 313 21.10 4.48 5.62
N GLY A 314 20.27 5.43 5.17
CA GLY A 314 18.83 5.33 5.32
C GLY A 314 18.22 4.10 4.65
N ALA A 315 18.68 3.74 3.44
CA ALA A 315 18.25 2.53 2.75
C ALA A 315 18.58 1.24 3.54
N VAL A 316 19.77 1.15 4.14
CA VAL A 316 20.15 0.00 4.99
C VAL A 316 19.22 -0.11 6.20
N VAL A 317 18.91 1.02 6.84
CA VAL A 317 17.98 1.05 7.99
C VAL A 317 16.57 0.62 7.57
N ILE A 318 16.06 1.07 6.41
CA ILE A 318 14.77 0.64 5.86
C ILE A 318 14.73 -0.88 5.65
N VAL A 319 15.75 -1.46 5.00
CA VAL A 319 15.81 -2.91 4.75
C VAL A 319 15.84 -3.70 6.06
N THR A 320 16.60 -3.21 7.04
CA THR A 320 16.68 -3.82 8.37
C THR A 320 15.32 -3.77 9.09
N GLY A 321 14.63 -2.63 9.05
CA GLY A 321 13.30 -2.47 9.63
C GLY A 321 12.27 -3.39 8.98
N LEU A 322 12.25 -3.48 7.65
CA LEU A 322 11.37 -4.40 6.92
C LEU A 322 11.66 -5.86 7.25
N TYR A 323 12.94 -6.25 7.38
CA TYR A 323 13.31 -7.58 7.82
C TYR A 323 12.74 -7.92 9.21
N MET A 324 12.83 -6.99 10.18
CA MET A 324 12.23 -7.17 11.51
C MET A 324 10.70 -7.34 11.44
N VAL A 325 10.01 -6.59 10.58
CA VAL A 325 8.56 -6.71 10.37
C VAL A 325 8.20 -8.08 9.79
N LEU A 326 8.94 -8.54 8.78
CA LEU A 326 8.74 -9.84 8.15
C LEU A 326 8.99 -10.99 9.14
N TRP A 327 10.11 -10.93 9.87
CA TRP A 327 10.49 -11.93 10.86
C TRP A 327 9.48 -12.02 12.01
N GLY A 328 9.02 -10.87 12.50
CA GLY A 328 7.97 -10.80 13.51
C GLY A 328 6.65 -11.45 13.04
N LYS A 329 6.43 -11.59 11.74
CA LYS A 329 5.23 -12.19 11.17
C LYS A 329 5.36 -13.69 10.92
N THR A 330 6.50 -14.17 10.45
CA THR A 330 6.77 -15.61 10.31
C THR A 330 6.65 -16.37 11.65
N GLY A 331 7.06 -15.76 12.75
CA GLY A 331 6.93 -16.40 14.08
C GLY A 331 5.49 -16.45 14.63
N ASP A 332 4.55 -15.69 14.06
CA ASP A 332 3.12 -15.83 14.38
C ASP A 332 2.48 -16.98 13.56
N ASP A 333 2.90 -17.17 12.31
CA ASP A 333 2.38 -18.21 11.41
C ASP A 333 2.86 -19.62 11.86
N GLU A 334 4.11 -19.76 12.33
CA GLU A 334 4.64 -21.02 12.87
C GLU A 334 3.92 -21.49 14.15
N LYS A 335 3.55 -20.56 15.04
CA LYS A 335 2.85 -20.91 16.29
C LYS A 335 1.38 -21.23 16.08
N GLY A 336 0.73 -20.63 15.07
CA GLY A 336 -0.62 -21.00 14.65
C GLY A 336 -0.68 -22.43 14.11
N SER A 337 0.33 -22.82 13.31
CA SER A 337 0.44 -24.19 12.77
C SER A 337 0.73 -25.22 13.86
N ASN A 338 1.65 -24.93 14.79
CA ASN A 338 1.96 -25.84 15.90
C ASN A 338 0.80 -25.98 16.90
N GLY A 339 0.00 -24.93 17.10
CA GLY A 339 -1.20 -24.99 17.94
C GLY A 339 -2.28 -25.90 17.36
N ILE A 340 -2.52 -25.85 16.05
CA ILE A 340 -3.47 -26.72 15.35
C ILE A 340 -2.97 -28.16 15.33
N ALA A 341 -1.67 -28.40 15.07
CA ALA A 341 -1.07 -29.73 15.14
C ALA A 341 -1.20 -30.36 16.54
N THR A 342 -0.95 -29.57 17.61
CA THR A 342 -1.10 -30.03 18.99
C THR A 342 -2.54 -30.34 19.37
N ILE A 343 -3.52 -29.62 18.81
CA ILE A 343 -4.95 -29.92 19.03
C ILE A 343 -5.34 -31.20 18.29
N ASN A 344 -4.87 -31.38 17.06
CA ASN A 344 -5.12 -32.59 16.27
C ASN A 344 -4.52 -33.84 16.93
N ASP A 345 -3.29 -33.75 17.45
CA ASP A 345 -2.64 -34.86 18.18
C ASP A 345 -3.40 -35.21 19.46
N LYS A 346 -3.99 -34.22 20.15
CA LYS A 346 -4.81 -34.45 21.35
C LYS A 346 -6.18 -35.05 21.02
N LEU A 347 -6.79 -34.69 19.90
CA LEU A 347 -8.03 -35.29 19.40
C LEU A 347 -7.80 -36.75 18.98
N VAL A 348 -6.72 -37.02 18.25
CA VAL A 348 -6.33 -38.38 17.84
C VAL A 348 -5.95 -39.25 19.05
N ALA A 349 -5.29 -38.70 20.06
CA ALA A 349 -5.00 -39.42 21.30
C ALA A 349 -6.26 -39.71 22.14
N ALA A 350 -7.30 -38.89 22.04
CA ALA A 350 -8.58 -39.13 22.70
C ALA A 350 -9.41 -40.24 22.02
N ASP A 351 -9.23 -40.43 20.71
CA ASP A 351 -9.92 -41.47 19.91
C ASP A 351 -9.32 -42.89 20.10
N HIS A 352 -8.17 -43.00 20.77
CA HIS A 352 -7.47 -44.27 21.02
C HIS A 352 -7.63 -44.83 22.44
N LEU A 353 -8.51 -44.26 23.27
CA LEU A 353 -8.89 -44.89 24.54
C LEU A 353 -9.89 -46.03 24.27
N PRO A 354 -9.69 -47.23 24.84
CA PRO A 354 -10.62 -48.33 24.65
C PRO A 354 -11.99 -47.95 25.20
N ILE A 355 -13.01 -48.06 24.36
CA ILE A 355 -14.43 -47.88 24.72
C ILE A 355 -14.79 -48.93 25.77
N ALA A 356 -14.65 -48.58 27.05
CA ALA A 356 -15.29 -49.26 28.15
C ALA A 356 -16.60 -48.53 28.43
N ASN A 357 -17.71 -49.24 28.21
CA ASN A 357 -19.09 -48.80 28.48
C ASN A 357 -19.18 -47.93 29.75
N ALA A 358 -19.51 -46.65 29.57
CA ALA A 358 -20.01 -45.80 30.65
C ALA A 358 -20.95 -44.74 30.07
N ASP A 359 -22.05 -44.53 30.78
CA ASP A 359 -23.29 -43.85 30.41
C ASP A 359 -23.19 -42.55 29.58
N SER A 360 -24.23 -42.35 28.76
CA SER A 360 -24.54 -41.18 27.92
C SER A 360 -24.71 -39.85 28.66
N SER A 361 -24.40 -39.78 29.95
CA SER A 361 -24.39 -38.56 30.76
C SER A 361 -23.00 -37.90 30.84
N VAL A 362 -21.91 -38.62 30.54
CA VAL A 362 -20.53 -38.10 30.67
C VAL A 362 -20.05 -37.37 29.41
N GLU A 363 -20.51 -37.76 28.22
CA GLU A 363 -20.16 -37.10 26.95
C GLU A 363 -20.79 -35.69 26.84
N ALA A 364 -22.04 -35.53 27.24
CA ALA A 364 -22.70 -34.22 27.27
C ALA A 364 -22.01 -33.23 28.24
N THR A 365 -21.56 -33.73 29.40
CA THR A 365 -20.86 -32.93 30.41
C THR A 365 -19.48 -32.43 29.92
N ASN A 366 -18.80 -33.22 29.09
CA ASN A 366 -17.50 -32.83 28.53
C ASN A 366 -17.62 -31.86 27.35
N VAL A 367 -18.69 -31.97 26.54
CA VAL A 367 -18.98 -31.03 25.45
C VAL A 367 -19.39 -29.66 26.02
N GLU A 368 -20.26 -29.60 27.04
CA GLU A 368 -20.61 -28.34 27.72
C GLU A 368 -19.42 -27.70 28.44
N LYS A 369 -18.50 -28.50 28.98
CA LYS A 369 -17.27 -27.99 29.61
C LYS A 369 -16.25 -27.47 28.59
N ILE A 370 -16.31 -27.93 27.34
CA ILE A 370 -15.50 -27.42 26.23
C ILE A 370 -16.14 -26.16 25.65
N GLU A 371 -17.47 -26.10 25.50
CA GLU A 371 -18.18 -24.90 25.09
C GLU A 371 -18.04 -23.77 26.12
N SER A 372 -18.19 -24.04 27.42
CA SER A 372 -17.97 -22.99 28.45
C SER A 372 -16.52 -22.51 28.54
N LYS A 373 -15.54 -23.35 28.16
CA LYS A 373 -14.14 -22.93 28.04
C LYS A 373 -13.87 -22.14 26.75
N HIS A 374 -14.59 -22.45 25.67
CA HIS A 374 -14.57 -21.69 24.43
C HIS A 374 -15.26 -20.32 24.60
N GLU A 375 -16.26 -20.24 25.47
CA GLU A 375 -16.97 -19.01 25.83
C GLU A 375 -16.18 -18.18 26.85
N GLN A 376 -15.49 -18.78 27.82
CA GLN A 376 -14.55 -18.06 28.71
C GLN A 376 -13.32 -17.48 27.99
N ILE A 377 -12.88 -18.08 26.89
CA ILE A 377 -11.80 -17.50 26.06
C ILE A 377 -12.30 -16.29 25.25
N ASN A 378 -13.61 -16.16 25.03
CA ASN A 378 -14.24 -15.03 24.33
C ASN A 378 -14.96 -14.01 25.24
N GLY A 379 -15.22 -14.34 26.51
CA GLY A 379 -16.07 -13.56 27.43
C GLY A 379 -15.35 -12.71 28.50
N GLY A 380 -14.04 -12.54 28.41
CA GLY A 380 -13.27 -11.69 29.33
C GLY A 380 -13.38 -10.19 29.03
N GLU A 381 -14.58 -9.66 28.80
CA GLU A 381 -14.84 -8.22 28.78
C GLU A 381 -15.12 -7.72 30.20
N GLY A 382 -14.09 -7.21 30.87
CA GLY A 382 -14.27 -6.40 32.07
C GLY A 382 -14.76 -5.01 31.69
N PHE A 383 -16.08 -4.85 31.50
CA PHE A 383 -16.77 -3.57 31.52
C PHE A 383 -17.04 -3.18 32.98
N VAL A 384 -16.47 -2.06 33.43
CA VAL A 384 -16.97 -1.33 34.60
C VAL A 384 -17.99 -0.32 34.06
N SER A 385 -19.28 -0.66 34.16
CA SER A 385 -20.37 0.29 33.97
C SER A 385 -20.91 0.67 35.35
N ILE A 386 -20.85 1.96 35.67
CA ILE A 386 -21.50 2.56 36.84
C ILE A 386 -22.98 2.76 36.46
N GLU A 387 -23.89 2.01 37.05
CA GLU A 387 -25.33 2.29 37.02
C GLU A 387 -25.70 3.23 38.18
N LEU A 388 -26.32 4.36 37.86
CA LEU A 388 -27.08 5.18 38.80
C LEU A 388 -28.47 4.55 38.99
N PRO A 389 -29.01 4.49 40.22
CA PRO A 389 -30.32 3.91 40.48
C PRO A 389 -31.44 4.84 39.97
N LYS A 390 -32.44 4.24 39.32
CA LYS A 390 -33.70 4.91 39.00
C LYS A 390 -34.60 4.94 40.24
N ILE A 391 -35.16 6.12 40.55
CA ILE A 391 -36.50 6.28 41.12
C ILE A 391 -37.38 6.79 39.97
#